data_AF-A0A8S3TZR2-F1
#
_entry.id   AF-A0A8S3TZR2-F1
#
_cell.length_a   1.000
_cell.length_b   1.000
_cell.length_c   1.000
_cell.angle_alpha   90.00
_cell.angle_beta   90.00
_cell.angle_gamma   90.00
#
_symmetry.space_group_name_H-M   'P 1'
#
loop_
_entity.id
_entity.type
_entity.pdbx_description
1 polymer ?
#
loop_
_entity_poly.entity_id
_entity_poly.type
_entity_poly.pdbx_seq_one_letter_code
_entity_poly.pdbx_strand_id
1 'polypeptide(L)'
;MENGSLAARAQLLGPAIPLFSWDYGAPRSDIPGINSNVISEAYHKLQNGSDMVLGPAADGGYYLVGISKSANVKLDDMFSDINWGSETVFREQSERAKDLGISLGILDTCLNDVDVAEDLEVLEKELQVTKEQLAHPRISIIIPVYNEADNILSTLETVLKKCSRTQAIEEIIVSDGGSTDDTISVVEKFAKTKDVEIKVIKSSPGMIHYT
;
A
#
# COMPACT_ATOMS: atom_id res chain seq x y z
N MET A 1 24.80 4.45 -6.14
CA MET A 1 24.96 4.81 -7.57
C MET A 1 24.33 3.66 -8.33
N GLU A 2 23.18 3.76 -8.97
CA GLU A 2 22.53 4.87 -9.69
C GLU A 2 21.24 5.36 -9.03
N ASN A 3 21.08 6.68 -9.00
CA ASN A 3 19.80 7.34 -8.74
C ASN A 3 18.98 7.22 -10.03
N GLY A 4 18.24 6.13 -10.17
CA GLY A 4 17.23 5.99 -11.23
C GLY A 4 16.12 7.00 -10.98
N SER A 5 16.03 8.04 -11.82
CA SER A 5 14.97 9.05 -11.76
C SER A 5 13.58 8.40 -11.72
N LEU A 6 12.76 8.86 -10.78
CA LEU A 6 11.34 8.50 -10.55
C LEU A 6 10.49 8.58 -11.82
N ALA A 7 10.87 9.44 -12.79
CA ALA A 7 10.24 9.57 -14.09
C ALA A 7 10.24 8.26 -14.91
N ALA A 8 11.23 7.38 -14.73
CA ALA A 8 11.32 6.11 -15.45
C ALA A 8 10.33 5.05 -14.92
N ARG A 9 9.87 5.16 -13.67
CA ARG A 9 8.96 4.19 -13.03
C ARG A 9 7.47 4.50 -13.26
N ALA A 10 7.12 5.77 -13.48
CA ALA A 10 5.74 6.21 -13.72
C ALA A 10 5.21 5.96 -15.14
N GLN A 11 6.08 5.58 -16.10
CA GLN A 11 5.78 5.59 -17.53
C GLN A 11 4.97 4.38 -18.04
N LEU A 12 4.76 3.35 -17.21
CA LEU A 12 4.18 2.06 -17.65
C LEU A 12 2.65 1.94 -17.53
N LEU A 13 1.95 2.97 -17.04
CA LEU A 13 0.59 2.80 -16.50
C LEU A 13 -0.48 3.63 -17.24
N GLY A 14 -1.66 3.02 -17.44
CA GLY A 14 -2.82 3.48 -18.22
C GLY A 14 -3.47 4.82 -17.80
N PRO A 15 -4.61 5.22 -18.40
CA PRO A 15 -5.06 6.63 -18.50
C PRO A 15 -5.48 7.31 -17.18
N ALA A 16 -5.82 6.56 -16.13
CA ALA A 16 -6.06 7.09 -14.79
C ALA A 16 -5.93 5.93 -13.79
N ILE A 17 -4.85 5.91 -13.02
CA ILE A 17 -4.61 4.90 -12.00
C ILE A 17 -4.30 5.66 -10.71
N PRO A 18 -4.97 5.38 -9.59
CA PRO A 18 -4.48 5.84 -8.29
C PRO A 18 -3.08 5.25 -8.14
N LEU A 19 -2.05 6.10 -8.06
CA LEU A 19 -0.68 5.63 -7.95
C LEU A 19 -0.50 4.95 -6.60
N PHE A 20 -0.48 3.61 -6.61
CA PHE A 20 -0.08 2.82 -5.46
C PHE A 20 1.41 2.54 -5.57
N SER A 21 2.23 3.27 -4.82
CA SER A 21 3.68 3.02 -4.87
C SER A 21 4.17 2.26 -3.66
N TRP A 22 5.16 1.43 -3.95
CA TRP A 22 5.99 0.66 -3.02
C TRP A 22 7.00 1.53 -2.25
N ASP A 23 6.81 2.84 -2.25
CA ASP A 23 7.46 3.80 -1.35
C ASP A 23 6.55 5.01 -0.97
N TYR A 24 5.43 5.28 -1.68
CA TYR A 24 4.65 6.54 -1.58
C TYR A 24 3.14 6.43 -1.96
N GLY A 25 2.46 5.26 -1.83
CA GLY A 25 1.04 5.23 -2.24
C GLY A 25 0.20 3.97 -2.02
N ALA A 26 0.62 2.95 -1.26
CA ALA A 26 -0.36 1.99 -0.75
C ALA A 26 -1.29 2.68 0.28
N PRO A 27 -2.54 2.21 0.52
CA PRO A 27 -3.10 2.36 1.86
C PRO A 27 -2.01 1.96 2.84
N ARG A 28 -1.74 2.78 3.86
CA ARG A 28 -0.94 2.20 4.93
C ARG A 28 -1.71 0.96 5.43
N SER A 29 -1.00 -0.15 5.60
CA SER A 29 -1.65 -1.41 6.01
C SER A 29 -2.15 -1.38 7.46
N ASP A 30 -1.86 -0.30 8.16
CA ASP A 30 -2.17 -0.01 9.56
C ASP A 30 -3.45 0.84 9.73
N ILE A 31 -4.27 1.04 8.68
CA ILE A 31 -5.56 1.76 8.78
C ILE A 31 -6.72 0.75 8.61
N PRO A 32 -7.27 0.19 9.70
CA PRO A 32 -8.30 -0.85 9.63
C PRO A 32 -9.60 -0.37 8.98
N GLY A 33 -9.89 0.94 9.06
CA GLY A 33 -11.11 1.53 8.54
C GLY A 33 -11.14 1.73 7.01
N ILE A 34 -10.02 1.48 6.30
CA ILE A 34 -10.00 1.64 4.85
C ILE A 34 -10.85 0.56 4.18
N ASN A 35 -11.74 0.97 3.27
CA ASN A 35 -12.67 0.07 2.61
C ASN A 35 -12.90 0.46 1.14
N SER A 36 -13.65 -0.36 0.41
CA SER A 36 -13.90 -0.17 -1.03
C SER A 36 -14.60 1.16 -1.36
N ASN A 37 -15.42 1.71 -0.47
CA ASN A 37 -16.09 3.00 -0.71
C ASN A 37 -15.07 4.14 -0.73
N VAL A 38 -14.09 4.12 0.19
CA VAL A 38 -13.00 5.11 0.25
C VAL A 38 -12.18 5.10 -1.03
N ILE A 39 -11.82 3.90 -1.51
CA ILE A 39 -11.07 3.75 -2.77
C ILE A 39 -11.92 4.20 -3.97
N SER A 40 -13.21 3.87 -3.98
CA SER A 40 -14.13 4.27 -5.05
C SER A 40 -14.32 5.79 -5.09
N GLU A 41 -14.44 6.44 -3.94
CA GLU A 41 -14.50 7.89 -3.81
C GLU A 41 -13.25 8.55 -4.40
N ALA A 42 -12.06 8.05 -4.04
CA ALA A 42 -10.80 8.56 -4.57
C ALA A 42 -10.73 8.47 -6.09
N TYR A 43 -11.12 7.31 -6.62
CA TYR A 43 -11.21 7.10 -8.06
C TYR A 43 -12.20 8.05 -8.73
N HIS A 44 -13.40 8.23 -8.17
CA HIS A 44 -14.40 9.16 -8.70
C HIS A 44 -13.92 10.61 -8.70
N LYS A 45 -13.22 11.07 -7.64
CA LYS A 45 -12.66 12.44 -7.61
C LYS A 45 -11.60 12.64 -8.70
N LEU A 46 -10.72 11.66 -8.93
CA LEU A 46 -9.77 11.70 -10.05
C LEU A 46 -10.47 11.72 -11.42
N GLN A 47 -11.48 10.87 -11.63
CA GLN A 47 -12.25 10.85 -12.89
C GLN A 47 -13.02 12.16 -13.16
N ASN A 48 -13.44 12.83 -12.09
CA ASN A 48 -14.18 14.10 -12.17
C ASN A 48 -13.27 15.34 -12.24
N GLY A 49 -11.96 15.16 -12.47
CA GLY A 49 -11.03 16.24 -12.79
C GLY A 49 -10.13 16.73 -11.66
N SER A 50 -10.06 16.01 -10.54
CA SER A 50 -8.94 16.20 -9.60
C SER A 50 -7.66 15.63 -10.19
N ASP A 51 -6.58 16.39 -10.10
CA ASP A 51 -5.23 15.94 -10.48
C ASP A 51 -4.57 15.12 -9.37
N MET A 52 -4.92 15.42 -8.13
CA MET A 52 -4.46 14.74 -6.93
C MET A 52 -5.63 14.53 -5.98
N VAL A 53 -5.65 13.41 -5.27
CA VAL A 53 -6.62 13.13 -4.20
C VAL A 53 -5.89 12.74 -2.94
N LEU A 54 -6.27 13.32 -1.80
CA LEU A 54 -5.73 12.98 -0.48
C LEU A 54 -6.83 12.47 0.47
N GLY A 55 -6.56 11.37 1.16
CA GLY A 55 -7.36 10.89 2.29
C GLY A 55 -6.74 11.33 3.62
N PRO A 56 -7.38 12.24 4.39
CA PRO A 56 -6.77 12.78 5.61
C PRO A 56 -6.70 11.73 6.72
N ALA A 57 -5.57 11.66 7.41
CA ALA A 57 -5.41 10.85 8.63
C ALA A 57 -5.54 11.74 9.87
N ALA A 58 -5.95 11.14 11.00
CA ALA A 58 -6.21 11.88 12.24
C ALA A 58 -4.94 12.44 12.90
N ASP A 59 -3.77 11.88 12.57
CA ASP A 59 -2.43 12.30 13.01
C ASP A 59 -1.93 13.58 12.31
N GLY A 60 -2.67 14.12 11.34
CA GLY A 60 -2.27 15.27 10.52
C GLY A 60 -1.51 14.89 9.24
N GLY A 61 -1.33 13.59 8.98
CA GLY A 61 -0.87 13.03 7.73
C GLY A 61 -2.01 12.73 6.75
N TYR A 62 -1.71 11.85 5.79
CA TYR A 62 -2.72 11.26 4.91
C TYR A 62 -2.52 9.75 4.82
N TYR A 63 -3.64 9.04 4.74
CA TYR A 63 -3.67 7.59 4.60
C TYR A 63 -3.73 7.12 3.14
N LEU A 64 -4.08 8.01 2.23
CA LEU A 64 -4.22 7.73 0.80
C LEU A 64 -3.77 8.94 -0.02
N VAL A 65 -3.04 8.65 -1.09
CA VAL A 65 -2.77 9.60 -2.18
C VAL A 65 -3.14 8.95 -3.51
N GLY A 66 -3.88 9.67 -4.34
CA GLY A 66 -4.17 9.30 -5.73
C GLY A 66 -3.71 10.42 -6.66
N ILE A 67 -3.16 10.08 -7.82
CA ILE A 67 -2.64 11.06 -8.78
C ILE A 67 -3.12 10.70 -10.17
N SER A 68 -3.60 11.69 -10.92
CA SER A 68 -4.04 11.52 -12.28
C SER A 68 -2.85 11.40 -13.23
N LYS A 69 -3.04 10.75 -14.38
CA LYS A 69 -1.97 10.61 -15.37
C LYS A 69 -1.44 11.95 -15.89
N SER A 70 -2.31 12.96 -15.99
CA SER A 70 -1.90 14.31 -16.41
C SER A 70 -0.97 14.98 -15.41
N ALA A 71 -1.10 14.66 -14.12
CA ALA A 71 -0.27 15.21 -13.06
C ALA A 71 1.05 14.46 -12.85
N ASN A 72 1.22 13.26 -13.43
CA ASN A 72 2.45 12.46 -13.28
C ASN A 72 3.74 13.19 -13.66
N VAL A 73 3.66 14.15 -14.58
CA VAL A 73 4.83 14.95 -15.01
C VAL A 73 5.39 15.84 -13.90
N LYS A 74 4.65 16.03 -12.80
CA LYS A 74 5.03 16.84 -11.64
C LYS A 74 5.37 16.02 -10.39
N LEU A 75 5.47 14.69 -10.50
CA LEU A 75 5.68 13.81 -9.32
C LEU A 75 6.91 14.21 -8.50
N ASP A 76 8.03 14.49 -9.16
CA ASP A 76 9.27 14.86 -8.48
C ASP A 76 9.10 16.17 -7.68
N ASP A 77 8.36 17.13 -8.24
CA ASP A 77 8.06 18.41 -7.59
C ASP A 77 7.00 18.26 -6.48
N MET A 78 6.08 17.31 -6.62
CA MET A 78 5.02 17.02 -5.65
C MET A 78 5.55 16.35 -4.39
N PHE A 79 6.64 15.58 -4.48
CA PHE A 79 7.17 14.79 -3.37
C PHE A 79 8.56 15.21 -2.87
N SER A 80 9.11 16.30 -3.42
CA SER A 80 10.37 16.88 -2.97
C SER A 80 10.21 17.75 -1.72
N ASP A 81 11.18 17.65 -0.82
CA ASP A 81 11.31 18.52 0.37
C ASP A 81 10.10 18.51 1.31
N ILE A 82 9.47 17.34 1.47
CA ILE A 82 8.42 17.11 2.47
C ILE A 82 9.03 16.60 3.77
N ASN A 83 8.57 17.12 4.90
CA ASN A 83 8.96 16.61 6.21
C ASN A 83 8.16 15.36 6.58
N TRP A 84 8.50 14.23 5.97
CA TRP A 84 7.83 12.95 6.16
C TRP A 84 7.77 12.51 7.63
N GLY A 85 6.63 11.93 8.03
CA GLY A 85 6.41 11.43 9.40
C GLY A 85 6.04 12.51 10.42
N SER A 86 5.55 13.66 9.96
CA SER A 86 5.05 14.74 10.83
C SER A 86 3.56 15.01 10.63
N GLU A 87 2.93 15.57 11.66
CA GLU A 87 1.52 16.02 11.64
C GLU A 87 1.26 17.16 10.64
N THR A 88 2.30 17.70 10.00
CA THR A 88 2.19 18.79 9.03
C THR A 88 2.17 18.30 7.59
N VAL A 89 2.43 17.01 7.34
CA VAL A 89 2.55 16.44 5.98
C VAL A 89 1.31 16.69 5.12
N PHE A 90 0.10 16.54 5.67
CA PHE A 90 -1.14 16.80 4.90
C PHE A 90 -1.21 18.25 4.42
N ARG A 91 -0.89 19.19 5.32
CA ARG A 91 -0.92 20.62 5.01
C ARG A 91 0.15 20.97 3.99
N GLU A 92 1.39 20.52 4.22
CA GLU A 92 2.53 20.74 3.31
C GLU A 92 2.21 20.24 1.90
N GLN A 93 1.62 19.04 1.77
CA GLN A 93 1.21 18.51 0.48
C GLN A 93 0.06 19.26 -0.17
N SER A 94 -0.92 19.71 0.62
CA SER A 94 -2.02 20.50 0.10
C SER A 94 -1.55 21.87 -0.43
N GLU A 95 -0.62 22.50 0.28
CA GLU A 95 0.02 23.76 -0.14
C GLU A 95 0.88 23.55 -1.40
N ARG A 96 1.68 22.48 -1.44
CA ARG A 96 2.49 22.14 -2.61
C ARG A 96 1.64 21.88 -3.85
N ALA A 97 0.55 21.13 -3.72
CA ALA A 97 -0.37 20.88 -4.83
C ALA A 97 -0.92 22.20 -5.38
N LYS A 98 -1.31 23.13 -4.49
CA LYS A 98 -1.78 24.45 -4.88
C LYS A 98 -0.71 25.26 -5.61
N ASP A 99 0.52 25.29 -5.11
CA ASP A 99 1.64 26.03 -5.71
C ASP A 99 2.01 25.50 -7.10
N LEU A 100 1.86 24.19 -7.31
CA LEU A 100 2.07 23.54 -8.59
C LEU A 100 0.86 23.66 -9.54
N GLY A 101 -0.23 24.31 -9.12
CA GLY A 101 -1.46 24.43 -9.90
C GLY A 101 -2.13 23.08 -10.15
N ILE A 102 -2.04 22.16 -9.19
CA ILE A 102 -2.62 20.82 -9.22
C ILE A 102 -3.97 20.89 -8.52
N SER A 103 -5.03 20.45 -9.22
CA SER A 103 -6.37 20.34 -8.65
C SER A 103 -6.39 19.26 -7.56
N LEU A 104 -6.64 19.65 -6.31
CA LEU A 104 -6.70 18.74 -5.17
C LEU A 104 -8.14 18.37 -4.81
N GLY A 105 -8.45 17.07 -4.83
CA GLY A 105 -9.61 16.48 -4.17
C GLY A 105 -9.24 15.98 -2.77
N ILE A 106 -10.10 16.18 -1.80
CA ILE A 106 -9.90 15.64 -0.43
C ILE A 106 -11.04 14.65 -0.18
N LEU A 107 -10.72 13.45 0.33
CA LEU A 107 -11.74 12.48 0.73
C LEU A 107 -12.49 12.97 1.96
N ASP A 108 -13.78 12.65 2.02
CA ASP A 108 -14.63 13.12 3.11
C ASP A 108 -14.37 12.34 4.41
N THR A 109 -13.86 11.12 4.28
CA THR A 109 -13.59 10.23 5.42
C THR A 109 -12.18 10.48 5.95
N CYS A 110 -12.10 10.91 7.21
CA CYS A 110 -10.86 10.90 8.00
C CYS A 110 -10.74 9.59 8.78
N LEU A 111 -9.59 8.92 8.69
CA LEU A 111 -9.33 7.62 9.33
C LEU A 111 -8.17 7.70 10.31
N ASN A 112 -8.10 6.74 11.23
CA ASN A 112 -6.99 6.58 12.17
C ASN A 112 -6.11 5.40 11.71
N ASP A 113 -4.81 5.61 11.74
CA ASP A 113 -3.80 4.55 11.70
C ASP A 113 -3.62 3.90 13.08
N VAL A 114 -2.91 2.76 13.09
CA VAL A 114 -2.57 1.96 14.26
C VAL A 114 -1.05 1.88 14.34
N ASP A 115 -0.45 2.81 15.08
CA ASP A 115 1.01 2.95 15.18
C ASP A 115 1.55 2.45 16.53
N VAL A 116 0.81 2.71 17.61
CA VAL A 116 1.21 2.36 18.98
C VAL A 116 0.24 1.35 19.60
N ALA A 117 0.65 0.74 20.71
CA ALA A 117 -0.16 -0.28 21.37
C ALA A 117 -1.53 0.26 21.83
N GLU A 118 -1.60 1.54 22.15
CA GLU A 118 -2.82 2.24 22.54
C GLU A 118 -3.85 2.32 21.40
N ASP A 119 -3.41 2.26 20.14
CA ASP A 119 -4.29 2.32 18.96
C ASP A 119 -5.03 1.00 18.70
N LEU A 120 -4.74 -0.06 19.47
CA LEU A 120 -5.45 -1.35 19.37
C LEU A 120 -6.97 -1.21 19.53
N GLU A 121 -7.45 -0.19 20.25
CA GLU A 121 -8.89 0.09 20.37
C GLU A 121 -9.52 0.50 19.02
N VAL A 122 -8.76 1.13 18.11
CA VAL A 122 -9.19 1.41 16.74
C VAL A 122 -9.43 0.11 16.00
N LEU A 123 -8.51 -0.85 16.12
CA LEU A 123 -8.63 -2.16 15.47
C LEU A 123 -9.86 -2.93 15.97
N GLU A 124 -10.11 -2.96 17.28
CA GLU A 124 -11.29 -3.61 17.88
C GLU A 124 -12.59 -3.02 17.36
N LYS A 125 -12.67 -1.68 17.29
CA LYS A 125 -13.85 -0.96 16.84
C LYS A 125 -14.12 -1.19 15.35
N GLU A 126 -13.11 -1.03 14.51
CA GLU A 126 -13.27 -1.12 13.06
C GLU A 126 -13.53 -2.57 12.60
N LEU A 127 -12.88 -3.56 13.23
CA LEU A 127 -13.10 -4.97 12.90
C LEU A 127 -14.28 -5.61 13.65
N GLN A 128 -14.86 -4.90 14.62
CA GLN A 128 -15.91 -5.42 15.52
C GLN A 128 -15.48 -6.72 16.23
N VAL A 129 -14.24 -6.74 16.73
CA VAL A 129 -13.64 -7.88 17.44
C VAL A 129 -13.22 -7.48 18.85
N THR A 130 -13.17 -8.45 19.78
CA THR A 130 -12.70 -8.20 21.16
C THR A 130 -11.21 -8.53 21.34
N LYS A 131 -10.59 -8.00 22.40
CA LYS A 131 -9.22 -8.37 22.83
C LYS A 131 -9.02 -9.87 22.96
N GLU A 132 -10.02 -10.60 23.47
CA GLU A 132 -9.95 -12.05 23.61
C GLU A 132 -9.90 -12.77 22.25
N GLN A 133 -10.61 -12.25 21.24
CA GLN A 133 -10.55 -12.78 19.88
C GLN A 133 -9.20 -12.45 19.21
N LEU A 134 -8.61 -11.30 19.55
CA LEU A 134 -7.27 -10.90 19.11
C LEU A 134 -6.13 -11.61 19.87
N ALA A 135 -6.40 -12.25 21.00
CA ALA A 135 -5.37 -12.93 21.81
C ALA A 135 -4.78 -14.16 21.11
N HIS A 136 -5.50 -14.75 20.14
CA HIS A 136 -5.05 -15.91 19.36
C HIS A 136 -5.38 -15.69 17.87
N PRO A 137 -4.70 -14.74 17.21
CA PRO A 137 -5.06 -14.35 15.85
C PRO A 137 -4.68 -15.47 14.87
N ARG A 138 -5.51 -15.66 13.84
CA ARG A 138 -5.10 -16.33 12.62
C ARG A 138 -4.60 -15.27 11.65
N ILE A 139 -3.42 -15.48 11.09
CA ILE A 139 -2.70 -14.47 10.32
C ILE A 139 -2.53 -14.99 8.90
N SER A 140 -3.05 -14.23 7.93
CA SER A 140 -2.65 -14.32 6.53
C SER A 140 -1.55 -13.28 6.28
N ILE A 141 -0.41 -13.70 5.73
CA ILE A 141 0.69 -12.78 5.41
C ILE A 141 0.67 -12.49 3.91
N ILE A 142 0.57 -11.22 3.53
CA ILE A 142 0.67 -10.81 2.14
C ILE A 142 2.08 -10.26 1.90
N ILE A 143 2.80 -10.83 0.93
CA ILE A 143 4.15 -10.41 0.54
C ILE A 143 4.11 -9.98 -0.92
N PRO A 144 4.04 -8.67 -1.19
CA PRO A 144 4.05 -8.18 -2.55
C PRO A 144 5.48 -8.20 -3.11
N VAL A 145 5.60 -8.53 -4.38
CA VAL A 145 6.91 -8.74 -5.04
C VAL A 145 6.90 -8.18 -6.46
N TYR A 146 8.05 -7.70 -6.92
CA TYR A 146 8.32 -7.35 -8.30
C TYR A 146 9.82 -7.53 -8.60
N ASN A 147 10.17 -8.55 -9.38
CA ASN A 147 11.55 -8.91 -9.70
C ASN A 147 12.46 -9.11 -8.47
N GLU A 148 12.04 -10.00 -7.56
CA GLU A 148 12.67 -10.29 -6.27
C GLU A 148 13.25 -11.71 -6.20
N ALA A 149 13.65 -12.32 -7.32
CA ALA A 149 14.09 -13.72 -7.36
C ALA A 149 15.24 -14.02 -6.37
N ASP A 150 16.14 -13.06 -6.15
CA ASP A 150 17.30 -13.19 -5.28
C ASP A 150 16.95 -13.07 -3.77
N ASN A 151 15.85 -12.39 -3.43
CA ASN A 151 15.52 -12.04 -2.03
C ASN A 151 14.33 -12.83 -1.47
N ILE A 152 13.35 -13.15 -2.32
CA ILE A 152 12.04 -13.67 -1.88
C ILE A 152 12.17 -14.95 -1.06
N LEU A 153 13.12 -15.81 -1.39
CA LEU A 153 13.35 -17.07 -0.67
C LEU A 153 13.76 -16.81 0.78
N SER A 154 14.75 -15.93 1.00
CA SER A 154 15.24 -15.59 2.34
C SER A 154 14.13 -14.92 3.18
N THR A 155 13.30 -14.10 2.54
CA THR A 155 12.14 -13.48 3.19
C THR A 155 11.13 -14.53 3.66
N LEU A 156 10.73 -15.45 2.79
CA LEU A 156 9.80 -16.54 3.12
C LEU A 156 10.34 -17.44 4.24
N GLU A 157 11.61 -17.82 4.17
CA GLU A 157 12.27 -18.60 5.23
C GLU A 157 12.28 -17.86 6.57
N THR A 158 12.57 -16.55 6.55
CA THR A 158 12.59 -15.73 7.75
C THR A 158 11.21 -15.60 8.37
N VAL A 159 10.18 -15.37 7.56
CA VAL A 159 8.78 -15.30 8.01
C VAL A 159 8.37 -16.62 8.68
N LEU A 160 8.55 -17.75 7.98
CA LEU A 160 8.20 -19.06 8.52
C LEU A 160 8.98 -19.37 9.81
N LYS A 161 10.27 -19.04 9.87
CA LYS A 161 11.12 -19.25 11.06
C LYS A 161 10.69 -18.38 12.25
N LYS A 162 10.38 -17.10 12.04
CA LYS A 162 9.98 -16.21 13.12
C LYS A 162 8.61 -16.58 13.68
N CYS A 163 7.71 -17.01 12.79
CA CYS A 163 6.33 -17.31 13.14
C CYS A 163 6.08 -18.78 13.55
N SER A 164 7.07 -19.67 13.40
CA SER A 164 6.96 -21.06 13.85
C SER A 164 6.65 -21.21 15.36
N ARG A 165 6.92 -20.16 16.14
CA ARG A 165 6.67 -20.11 17.59
C ARG A 165 5.20 -19.92 17.95
N THR A 166 4.43 -19.24 17.11
CA THR A 166 3.04 -18.87 17.42
C THR A 166 2.03 -19.78 16.73
N GLN A 167 2.46 -20.50 15.67
CA GLN A 167 1.56 -21.28 14.79
C GLN A 167 0.36 -20.48 14.28
N ALA A 168 0.48 -19.15 14.28
CA ALA A 168 -0.61 -18.24 13.94
C ALA A 168 -0.78 -18.05 12.44
N ILE A 169 0.24 -18.37 11.62
CA ILE A 169 0.15 -18.22 10.17
C ILE A 169 -0.75 -19.32 9.61
N GLU A 170 -1.83 -18.91 8.96
CA GLU A 170 -2.74 -19.79 8.22
C GLU A 170 -2.30 -19.91 6.75
N GLU A 171 -1.89 -18.80 6.15
CA GLU A 171 -1.43 -18.75 4.76
C GLU A 171 -0.44 -17.61 4.51
N ILE A 172 0.31 -17.75 3.41
CA ILE A 172 1.12 -16.69 2.83
C ILE A 172 0.65 -16.45 1.40
N ILE A 173 0.33 -15.20 1.06
CA ILE A 173 -0.08 -14.78 -0.29
C ILE A 173 1.04 -13.93 -0.86
N VAL A 174 1.73 -14.43 -1.88
CA VAL A 174 2.70 -13.66 -2.65
C VAL A 174 1.96 -12.91 -3.75
N SER A 175 1.90 -11.59 -3.64
CA SER A 175 1.21 -10.71 -4.58
C SER A 175 2.21 -10.19 -5.62
N ASP A 176 2.26 -10.84 -6.77
CA ASP A 176 3.21 -10.51 -7.85
C ASP A 176 2.68 -9.38 -8.74
N GLY A 177 3.42 -8.28 -8.80
CA GLY A 177 3.12 -7.09 -9.61
C GLY A 177 3.50 -7.21 -11.08
N GLY A 178 3.64 -8.43 -11.61
CA GLY A 178 4.07 -8.70 -12.99
C GLY A 178 5.59 -8.87 -13.12
N SER A 179 6.20 -9.68 -12.25
CA SER A 179 7.63 -10.00 -12.35
C SER A 179 7.96 -10.66 -13.69
N THR A 180 9.12 -10.31 -14.24
CA THR A 180 9.66 -10.82 -15.50
C THR A 180 10.86 -11.75 -15.30
N ASP A 181 11.33 -11.87 -14.07
CA ASP A 181 12.42 -12.75 -13.65
C ASP A 181 11.90 -14.07 -13.06
N ASP A 182 12.77 -14.81 -12.38
CA ASP A 182 12.45 -16.11 -11.80
C ASP A 182 11.66 -16.05 -10.47
N THR A 183 11.23 -14.87 -9.99
CA THR A 183 10.55 -14.67 -8.70
C THR A 183 9.44 -15.70 -8.46
N ILE A 184 8.51 -15.79 -9.41
CA ILE A 184 7.35 -16.68 -9.32
C ILE A 184 7.79 -18.14 -9.27
N SER A 185 8.72 -18.52 -10.14
CA SER A 185 9.23 -19.90 -10.21
C SER A 185 9.91 -20.33 -8.91
N VAL A 186 10.65 -19.42 -8.26
CA VAL A 186 11.28 -19.65 -6.96
C VAL A 186 10.22 -19.87 -5.88
N VAL A 187 9.20 -19.00 -5.82
CA VAL A 187 8.11 -19.11 -4.84
C VAL A 187 7.32 -20.39 -5.03
N GLU A 188 6.91 -20.73 -6.25
CA GLU A 188 6.12 -21.93 -6.54
C GLU A 188 6.90 -23.22 -6.22
N LYS A 189 8.22 -23.24 -6.42
CA LYS A 189 9.08 -24.37 -6.00
C LYS A 189 9.17 -24.47 -4.48
N PHE A 190 9.37 -23.35 -3.80
CA PHE A 190 9.47 -23.31 -2.34
C PHE A 190 8.16 -23.74 -1.67
N ALA A 191 7.02 -23.24 -2.15
CA ALA A 191 5.68 -23.54 -1.65
C ALA A 191 5.40 -25.04 -1.54
N LYS A 192 5.82 -25.82 -2.55
CA LYS A 192 5.63 -27.29 -2.58
C LYS A 192 6.37 -28.04 -1.47
N THR A 193 7.31 -27.39 -0.79
CA THR A 193 8.16 -28.02 0.25
C THR A 193 7.71 -27.69 1.66
N LYS A 194 6.61 -26.93 1.84
CA LYS A 194 6.16 -26.40 3.13
C LYS A 194 4.76 -26.89 3.47
N ASP A 195 4.51 -27.02 4.77
CA ASP A 195 3.19 -27.39 5.30
C ASP A 195 2.22 -26.20 5.36
N VAL A 196 2.75 -24.96 5.41
CA VAL A 196 1.95 -23.73 5.34
C VAL A 196 1.54 -23.48 3.90
N GLU A 197 0.28 -23.11 3.69
CA GLU A 197 -0.22 -22.77 2.36
C GLU A 197 0.44 -21.48 1.84
N ILE A 198 1.11 -21.56 0.69
CA ILE A 198 1.72 -20.40 0.02
C ILE A 198 1.11 -20.26 -1.38
N LYS A 199 0.36 -19.18 -1.60
CA LYS A 199 -0.33 -18.86 -2.85
C LYS A 199 0.40 -17.76 -3.60
N VAL A 200 0.36 -17.78 -4.93
CA VAL A 200 0.81 -16.67 -5.78
C VAL A 200 -0.40 -16.07 -6.47
N ILE A 201 -0.63 -14.77 -6.27
CA ILE A 201 -1.61 -13.98 -7.01
C ILE A 201 -0.83 -13.09 -7.97
N LYS A 202 -1.08 -13.22 -9.27
CA LYS A 202 -0.38 -12.47 -10.32
C LYS A 202 -1.27 -11.34 -10.80
N SER A 203 -0.72 -10.13 -10.93
CA SER A 203 -1.37 -9.01 -11.61
C SER A 203 -0.50 -8.53 -12.77
N SER A 204 -1.13 -7.90 -13.77
CA SER A 204 -0.37 -7.11 -14.73
C SER A 204 0.14 -5.84 -14.05
N PRO A 205 1.32 -5.30 -14.43
CA PRO A 205 1.85 -4.08 -13.84
C PRO A 205 0.81 -2.96 -13.78
N GLY A 206 0.57 -2.47 -12.56
CA GLY A 206 -0.40 -1.42 -12.23
C GLY A 206 -1.87 -1.73 -12.48
N MET A 207 -2.27 -3.00 -12.53
CA MET A 207 -3.68 -3.39 -12.41
C MET A 207 -4.05 -3.66 -10.95
N ILE A 208 -5.17 -3.07 -10.54
CA ILE A 208 -5.84 -3.35 -9.26
C ILE A 208 -7.06 -4.21 -9.59
N HIS A 209 -7.12 -5.40 -9.02
CA HIS A 209 -8.28 -6.28 -9.15
C HIS A 209 -9.30 -5.92 -8.07
N TYR A 210 -10.46 -5.42 -8.49
CA TYR A 210 -11.64 -5.33 -7.63
C TYR A 210 -12.55 -6.53 -7.95
N THR A 211 -12.97 -7.28 -6.92
CA THR A 211 -14.02 -8.30 -7.00
C THR A 211 -15.30 -7.77 -6.38
#